data_AF-A0A9X3TED2-F1
#
_entry.id   AF-A0A9X3TED2-F1
#
_cell.length_a   1.000
_cell.length_b   1.000
_cell.length_c   1.000
_cell.angle_alpha   90.00
_cell.angle_beta   90.00
_cell.angle_gamma   90.00
#
_symmetry.space_group_name_H-M   'P 1'
#
loop_
_entity.id
_entity.type
_entity.pdbx_description
1 polymer ?
#
loop_
_entity_poly.entity_id
_entity_poly.type
_entity_poly.pdbx_seq_one_letter_code
_entity_poly.pdbx_strand_id
1 'polypeptide(L)'
;KMLANRETVFFLSLFTDAGILRREELANDVERIKEVYLNKGYLNVQVSLPVVELTEDRQGFTVTYTIVEGEPFTVGEVGFRGNTVFEEQELMKESKIKPGQVFQRAAIREEKTRLEDLYGGKGYAFARVTPSVVP
;
A
#
# COMPACT_ATOMS: atom_id res chain seq x y z
N LYS A 1 15.64 -10.94 -11.17
CA LYS A 1 15.95 -9.93 -12.20
C LYS A 1 15.75 -8.56 -11.56
N MET A 2 16.80 -8.00 -10.94
CA MET A 2 16.70 -6.72 -10.23
C MET A 2 16.77 -5.57 -11.24
N LEU A 3 15.82 -4.65 -11.17
CA LEU A 3 15.84 -3.42 -11.95
C LEU A 3 16.30 -2.30 -11.00
N ALA A 4 17.54 -1.85 -11.16
CA ALA A 4 18.05 -0.66 -10.50
C ALA A 4 17.57 0.56 -11.29
N ASN A 5 16.65 1.34 -10.73
CA ASN A 5 16.24 2.62 -11.30
C ASN A 5 17.28 3.67 -10.90
N ARG A 6 18.11 4.09 -11.87
CA ARG A 6 19.04 5.21 -11.74
C ARG A 6 18.45 6.39 -12.51
N GLU A 7 17.83 7.33 -11.81
CA GLU A 7 17.58 8.65 -12.38
C GLU A 7 18.41 9.70 -11.65
N THR A 8 19.26 10.32 -12.45
CA THR A 8 20.27 11.32 -12.11
C THR A 8 19.58 12.62 -11.69
N VAL A 9 19.71 13.00 -10.42
CA VAL A 9 19.28 14.31 -9.93
C VAL A 9 20.50 15.13 -9.49
N PHE A 10 21.40 15.40 -10.44
CA PHE A 10 22.69 16.05 -10.17
C PHE A 10 22.59 17.56 -9.89
N PHE A 11 21.47 18.23 -10.21
CA PHE A 11 21.33 19.69 -10.08
C PHE A 11 20.37 20.17 -8.97
N LEU A 12 19.57 19.30 -8.35
CA LEU A 12 18.67 19.69 -7.24
C LEU A 12 19.30 19.50 -5.84
N SER A 13 20.49 18.91 -5.77
CA SER A 13 21.21 18.68 -4.50
C SER A 13 21.84 19.94 -3.89
N LEU A 14 21.90 21.06 -4.63
CA LEU A 14 22.50 22.32 -4.17
C LEU A 14 21.59 23.18 -3.28
N PHE A 15 20.27 22.89 -3.25
CA PHE A 15 19.28 23.64 -2.48
C PHE A 15 18.46 22.77 -1.52
N THR A 16 18.71 21.46 -1.50
CA THR A 16 18.03 20.53 -0.61
C THR A 16 19.03 19.99 0.39
N ASP A 17 18.62 19.88 1.65
CA ASP A 17 19.37 19.30 2.77
C ASP A 17 19.57 17.77 2.60
N ALA A 18 19.57 17.29 1.35
CA ALA A 18 19.59 15.91 0.88
C ALA A 18 20.95 15.22 1.07
N GLY A 19 21.96 15.95 1.55
CA GLY A 19 23.27 15.39 1.91
C GLY A 19 23.41 15.03 3.39
N ILE A 20 22.47 15.43 4.26
CA ILE A 20 22.55 15.11 5.70
C ILE A 20 21.84 13.78 5.95
N LEU A 21 22.62 12.74 6.27
CA LEU A 21 22.09 11.48 6.75
C LEU A 21 21.40 11.69 8.10
N ARG A 22 20.07 11.77 8.08
CA ARG A 22 19.23 11.84 9.28
C ARG A 22 18.78 10.43 9.63
N ARG A 23 19.28 9.88 10.74
CA ARG A 23 18.95 8.51 11.17
C ARG A 23 17.46 8.33 11.43
N GLU A 24 16.79 9.40 11.83
CA GLU A 24 15.35 9.43 12.08
C GLU A 24 14.53 9.22 10.79
N GLU A 25 14.98 9.80 9.67
CA GLU A 25 14.31 9.60 8.38
C GLU A 25 14.44 8.16 7.88
N LEU A 26 15.58 7.51 8.13
CA LEU A 26 15.79 6.11 7.74
C LEU A 26 14.88 5.16 8.53
N ALA A 27 14.55 5.49 9.77
CA ALA A 27 13.56 4.73 10.54
C ALA A 27 12.14 4.94 9.98
N ASN A 28 11.80 6.16 9.56
CA ASN A 28 10.52 6.43 8.89
C ASN A 28 10.41 5.69 7.55
N ASP A 29 11.51 5.54 6.81
CA ASP A 29 11.56 4.76 5.57
C ASP A 29 11.17 3.29 5.79
N VAL A 30 11.57 2.69 6.91
CA VAL A 30 11.16 1.31 7.25
C VAL A 30 9.64 1.18 7.29
N GLU A 31 8.96 2.12 7.93
CA GLU A 31 7.49 2.13 7.99
C GLU A 31 6.86 2.40 6.62
N ARG A 32 7.43 3.32 5.81
CA ARG A 32 6.95 3.57 4.44
C ARG A 32 7.07 2.31 3.56
N ILE A 33 8.20 1.61 3.63
CA ILE A 33 8.42 0.35 2.90
C ILE A 33 7.41 -0.69 3.36
N LYS A 34 7.24 -0.86 4.66
CA LYS A 34 6.26 -1.78 5.25
C LYS A 34 4.86 -1.49 4.75
N GLU A 35 4.43 -0.23 4.75
CA GLU A 35 3.11 0.17 4.23
C GLU A 35 2.91 -0.21 2.75
N VAL A 36 3.93 -0.05 1.91
CA VAL A 36 3.87 -0.47 0.49
C VAL A 36 3.57 -1.96 0.36
N TYR A 37 4.23 -2.79 1.17
CA TYR A 37 4.04 -4.25 1.16
C TYR A 37 2.69 -4.67 1.75
N LEU A 38 2.27 -4.03 2.85
CA LEU A 38 0.93 -4.24 3.42
C LEU A 38 -0.16 -3.90 2.40
N ASN A 39 0.01 -2.85 1.60
CA ASN A 39 -0.94 -2.48 0.54
C ASN A 39 -0.98 -3.49 -0.61
N LYS A 40 0.09 -4.29 -0.80
CA LYS A 40 0.20 -5.37 -1.80
C LYS A 40 -0.29 -6.73 -1.30
N GLY A 41 -0.69 -6.85 -0.03
CA GLY A 41 -1.23 -8.10 0.53
C GLY A 41 -0.29 -8.89 1.43
N TYR A 42 0.92 -8.39 1.69
CA TYR A 42 1.90 -9.04 2.54
C TYR A 42 1.72 -8.61 3.99
N LEU A 43 0.78 -9.20 4.71
CA LEU A 43 0.49 -8.81 6.11
C LEU A 43 1.61 -9.19 7.09
N ASN A 44 2.40 -10.21 6.74
CA ASN A 44 3.51 -10.70 7.55
C ASN A 44 4.88 -10.13 7.13
N VAL A 45 4.90 -9.04 6.35
CA VAL A 45 6.14 -8.42 5.90
C VAL A 45 7.00 -7.95 7.08
N GLN A 46 8.29 -8.24 7.02
CA GLN A 46 9.29 -7.77 7.97
C GLN A 46 10.35 -6.97 7.22
N VAL A 47 10.65 -5.77 7.72
CA VAL A 47 11.67 -4.88 7.16
C VAL A 47 12.71 -4.67 8.26
N SER A 48 13.98 -4.92 7.94
CA SER A 48 15.08 -4.72 8.89
C SER A 48 15.35 -3.25 9.12
N LEU A 49 16.04 -2.93 10.21
CA LEU A 49 16.67 -1.62 10.34
C LEU A 49 17.69 -1.40 9.20
N PRO A 50 17.91 -0.14 8.79
CA PRO A 50 18.87 0.22 7.77
C PRO A 50 20.30 -0.08 8.21
N VAL A 51 21.07 -0.75 7.36
CA VAL A 51 22.53 -0.85 7.49
C VAL A 51 23.15 0.27 6.67
N VAL A 52 23.92 1.15 7.32
CA VAL A 52 24.55 2.30 6.68
C VAL A 52 26.06 2.08 6.60
N GLU A 53 26.59 2.08 5.37
CA GLU A 53 28.01 1.87 5.09
C GLU A 53 28.57 3.09 4.35
N LEU A 54 29.81 3.48 4.67
CA LEU A 54 30.51 4.52 3.92
C LEU A 54 31.00 3.93 2.59
N THR A 55 30.81 4.64 1.49
CA THR A 55 31.30 4.19 0.18
C THR A 55 32.82 4.10 0.16
N GLU A 56 33.39 3.24 -0.69
CA GLU A 56 34.84 3.02 -0.78
C GLU A 56 35.63 4.31 -1.10
N ASP A 57 35.04 5.18 -1.92
CA ASP A 57 35.59 6.50 -2.26
C ASP A 57 35.41 7.55 -1.15
N ARG A 58 34.72 7.19 -0.06
CA ARG A 58 34.34 8.04 1.08
C ARG A 58 33.53 9.29 0.70
N GLN A 59 32.91 9.29 -0.47
CA GLN A 59 32.13 10.43 -0.96
C GLN A 59 30.63 10.31 -0.63
N GLY A 60 30.17 9.20 -0.06
CA GLY A 60 28.77 9.02 0.30
C GLY A 60 28.50 7.84 1.23
N PHE A 61 27.23 7.56 1.43
CA PHE A 61 26.74 6.45 2.25
C PHE A 61 25.86 5.54 1.40
N THR A 62 26.00 4.23 1.58
CA THR A 62 25.06 3.21 1.07
C THR A 62 24.15 2.79 2.22
N VAL A 63 22.84 2.84 1.99
CA VAL A 63 21.83 2.42 2.94
C VAL A 63 21.14 1.17 2.40
N THR A 64 21.23 0.07 3.16
CA THR A 64 20.68 -1.23 2.77
C THR A 64 19.56 -1.64 3.73
N TYR A 65 18.39 -1.94 3.17
CA TYR A 65 17.26 -2.51 3.90
C TYR A 65 17.06 -3.97 3.47
N THR A 66 16.95 -4.89 4.43
CA THR A 66 16.60 -6.28 4.15
C THR A 66 15.11 -6.47 4.36
N ILE A 67 14.43 -7.07 3.39
CA ILE A 67 12.97 -7.25 3.41
C ILE A 67 12.65 -8.74 3.30
N VAL A 68 11.80 -9.22 4.21
CA VAL A 68 11.21 -10.56 4.18
C VAL A 68 9.72 -10.38 3.98
N GLU A 69 9.23 -10.65 2.77
CA GLU A 69 7.84 -10.36 2.36
C GLU A 69 6.83 -11.32 3.03
N GLY A 70 7.18 -12.60 3.13
CA GLY A 70 6.24 -13.67 3.53
C GLY A 70 5.25 -14.04 2.42
N GLU A 71 4.25 -14.85 2.75
CA GLU A 71 3.20 -15.23 1.81
C GLU A 71 2.13 -14.13 1.69
N PRO A 72 1.61 -13.85 0.48
CA PRO A 72 0.52 -12.92 0.29
C PRO A 72 -0.78 -13.50 0.85
N PHE A 73 -1.57 -12.66 1.53
CA PHE A 73 -2.90 -13.04 1.95
C PHE A 73 -3.86 -12.99 0.76
N THR A 74 -4.75 -13.97 0.68
CA THR A 74 -5.83 -14.00 -0.31
C THR A 74 -7.16 -13.67 0.34
N VAL A 75 -8.05 -13.05 -0.41
CA VAL A 75 -9.43 -12.79 0.02
C VAL A 75 -10.17 -14.11 0.19
N GLY A 76 -10.63 -14.42 1.41
CA GLY A 76 -11.40 -15.63 1.69
C GLY A 76 -12.85 -15.51 1.25
N GLU A 77 -13.56 -14.53 1.80
CA GLU A 77 -14.98 -14.28 1.54
C GLU A 77 -15.23 -12.78 1.36
N VAL A 78 -16.24 -12.44 0.54
CA VAL A 78 -16.72 -11.06 0.36
C VAL A 78 -18.23 -11.09 0.57
N GLY A 79 -18.72 -10.21 1.45
CA GLY A 79 -20.15 -10.07 1.74
C GLY A 79 -20.54 -8.62 2.00
N PHE A 80 -21.83 -8.33 1.84
CA PHE A 80 -22.37 -6.98 2.02
C PHE A 80 -23.49 -7.01 3.07
N ARG A 81 -23.54 -6.00 3.94
CA ARG A 81 -24.58 -5.89 4.97
C ARG A 81 -25.09 -4.46 5.06
N GLY A 82 -26.37 -4.32 5.40
CA GLY A 82 -27.03 -3.02 5.54
C GLY A 82 -27.39 -2.33 4.22
N ASN A 83 -27.33 -3.06 3.11
CA ASN A 83 -27.81 -2.59 1.81
C ASN A 83 -29.35 -2.49 1.81
N THR A 84 -29.87 -1.33 1.43
CA THR A 84 -31.33 -1.06 1.34
C THR A 84 -31.83 -0.84 -0.08
N VAL A 85 -30.93 -0.52 -1.01
CA VAL A 85 -31.26 -0.12 -2.40
C VAL A 85 -30.96 -1.22 -3.40
N PHE A 86 -29.82 -1.89 -3.24
CA PHE A 86 -29.39 -2.99 -4.08
C PHE A 86 -29.47 -4.30 -3.31
N GLU A 87 -29.75 -5.40 -4.00
CA GLU A 87 -29.64 -6.72 -3.41
C GLU A 87 -28.17 -7.11 -3.23
N GLU A 88 -27.87 -7.90 -2.20
CA GLU A 88 -26.50 -8.35 -1.93
C GLU A 88 -25.89 -9.10 -3.14
N GLN A 89 -26.72 -9.89 -3.83
CA GLN A 89 -26.29 -10.65 -5.00
C GLN A 89 -25.88 -9.75 -6.18
N GLU A 90 -26.52 -8.59 -6.33
CA GLU A 90 -26.19 -7.61 -7.37
C GLU A 90 -24.84 -6.96 -7.05
N LEU A 91 -24.66 -6.52 -5.80
CA LEU A 91 -23.39 -5.95 -5.32
C LEU A 91 -22.24 -6.96 -5.43
N MET A 92 -22.48 -8.23 -5.07
CA MET A 92 -21.50 -9.31 -5.21
C MET A 92 -21.11 -9.60 -6.66
N LYS A 93 -22.08 -9.59 -7.59
CA LYS A 93 -21.80 -9.81 -9.01
C LYS A 93 -20.91 -8.71 -9.56
N GLU A 94 -21.24 -7.46 -9.26
CA GLU A 94 -20.50 -6.29 -9.74
C GLU A 94 -19.21 -6.02 -8.98
N SER A 95 -19.02 -6.62 -7.81
CA SER A 95 -17.82 -6.35 -7.01
C SER A 95 -16.55 -6.76 -7.76
N LYS A 96 -15.57 -5.86 -7.80
CA LYS A 96 -14.27 -6.12 -8.43
C LYS A 96 -13.41 -7.08 -7.62
N ILE A 97 -13.69 -7.20 -6.31
CA ILE A 97 -12.95 -8.06 -5.39
C ILE A 97 -13.61 -9.43 -5.39
N LYS A 98 -12.83 -10.46 -5.71
CA LYS A 98 -13.31 -11.85 -5.72
C LYS A 98 -12.51 -12.71 -4.73
N PRO A 99 -13.15 -13.73 -4.13
CA PRO A 99 -12.45 -14.76 -3.37
C PRO A 99 -11.27 -15.36 -4.16
N GLY A 100 -10.17 -15.66 -3.47
CA GLY A 100 -8.94 -16.20 -4.04
C GLY A 100 -7.98 -15.18 -4.65
N GLN A 101 -8.40 -13.92 -4.83
CA GLN A 101 -7.49 -12.85 -5.25
C GLN A 101 -6.57 -12.43 -4.10
N VAL A 102 -5.36 -11.96 -4.42
CA VAL A 102 -4.46 -11.36 -3.43
C VAL A 102 -5.13 -10.13 -2.82
N PHE A 103 -5.12 -10.04 -1.50
CA PHE A 103 -5.66 -8.92 -0.75
C PHE A 103 -4.91 -7.63 -1.10
N GLN A 104 -5.64 -6.59 -1.50
CA GLN A 104 -5.06 -5.28 -1.77
C GLN A 104 -5.89 -4.20 -1.09
N ARG A 105 -5.27 -3.42 -0.20
CA ARG A 105 -5.96 -2.32 0.50
C ARG A 105 -6.48 -1.26 -0.48
N ALA A 106 -5.76 -1.03 -1.58
CA ALA A 106 -6.17 -0.10 -2.63
C ALA A 106 -7.48 -0.54 -3.29
N ALA A 107 -7.63 -1.83 -3.60
CA ALA A 107 -8.86 -2.38 -4.18
C ALA A 107 -10.07 -2.19 -3.27
N ILE A 108 -9.91 -2.37 -1.95
CA ILE A 108 -10.98 -2.13 -0.97
C ILE A 108 -11.41 -0.66 -0.94
N ARG A 109 -10.45 0.27 -1.01
CA ARG A 109 -10.75 1.70 -1.04
C ARG A 109 -11.47 2.09 -2.34
N GLU A 110 -11.02 1.56 -3.47
CA GLU A 110 -11.67 1.79 -4.77
C GLU A 110 -13.10 1.22 -4.77
N GLU A 111 -13.29 0.01 -4.27
CA GLU A 111 -14.62 -0.61 -4.17
C GLU A 111 -15.54 0.18 -3.25
N LYS A 112 -15.04 0.69 -2.12
CA LYS A 112 -15.78 1.59 -1.24
C LYS A 112 -16.28 2.83 -2.00
N THR A 113 -15.39 3.54 -2.69
CA THR A 113 -15.74 4.73 -3.47
C THR A 113 -16.75 4.39 -4.57
N ARG A 114 -16.53 3.30 -5.31
CA ARG A 114 -17.46 2.82 -6.34
C ARG A 114 -18.87 2.60 -5.79
N LEU A 115 -18.99 1.98 -4.62
CA LEU A 115 -20.28 1.72 -3.98
C LEU A 115 -20.94 3.01 -3.49
N GLU A 116 -20.18 3.95 -2.91
CA GLU A 116 -20.69 5.27 -2.54
C GLU A 116 -21.22 6.03 -3.76
N ASP A 117 -20.48 6.00 -4.88
CA ASP A 117 -20.89 6.60 -6.15
C ASP A 117 -22.14 5.92 -6.76
N LEU A 118 -22.21 4.59 -6.69
CA LEU A 118 -23.35 3.80 -7.18
C LEU A 118 -24.65 4.20 -6.46
N TYR A 119 -24.59 4.37 -5.14
CA TYR A 119 -25.69 4.88 -4.33
C TYR A 119 -25.98 6.36 -4.61
N GLY A 120 -24.94 7.18 -4.78
CA GLY A 120 -25.06 8.59 -5.17
C GLY A 120 -25.83 8.78 -6.48
N GLY A 121 -25.55 7.93 -7.48
CA GLY A 121 -26.27 7.91 -8.76
C GLY A 121 -27.77 7.58 -8.65
N LYS A 122 -28.20 6.97 -7.54
CA LYS A 122 -29.61 6.71 -7.21
C LYS A 122 -30.24 7.79 -6.31
N GLY A 123 -29.51 8.87 -6.03
CA GLY A 123 -29.98 9.99 -5.21
C GLY A 123 -29.59 9.90 -3.72
N TYR A 124 -28.83 8.88 -3.32
CA TYR A 124 -28.41 8.69 -1.92
C TYR A 124 -27.04 9.37 -1.68
N ALA A 125 -27.02 10.70 -1.68
CA ALA A 125 -25.80 11.50 -1.54
C ALA A 125 -25.05 11.31 -0.20
N PHE A 126 -25.73 10.81 0.83
CA PHE A 126 -25.15 10.54 2.16
C PHE A 126 -24.90 9.05 2.41
N ALA A 127 -24.93 8.22 1.37
CA ALA A 127 -24.56 6.81 1.49
C ALA A 127 -23.11 6.70 2.01
N ARG A 128 -22.90 5.80 2.97
CA ARG A 128 -21.59 5.58 3.56
C ARG A 128 -21.28 4.09 3.56
N VAL A 129 -20.12 3.75 3.00
CA VAL A 129 -19.64 2.38 2.98
C VAL A 129 -18.47 2.26 3.96
N THR A 130 -18.57 1.30 4.88
CA THR A 130 -17.51 1.06 5.87
C THR A 130 -16.90 -0.31 5.62
N PRO A 131 -15.65 -0.39 5.11
CA PRO A 131 -15.00 -1.67 4.92
C PRO A 131 -14.64 -2.30 6.26
N SER A 132 -14.92 -3.59 6.40
CA SER A 132 -14.51 -4.42 7.54
C SER A 132 -13.64 -5.55 7.03
N VAL A 133 -12.39 -5.62 7.50
CA VAL A 133 -11.42 -6.66 7.13
C VAL A 133 -11.10 -7.44 8.40
N VAL A 134 -11.34 -8.75 8.33
CA VAL A 134 -10.99 -9.69 9.40
C VAL A 134 -9.90 -10.62 8.85
N PRO A 135 -8.74 -10.71 9.53
CA PRO A 135 -7.65 -11.59 9.11
C PRO A 135 -7.96 -13.08 9.37
#